data_AF-A0A8J4WF21-F1
#
_entry.id   AF-A0A8J4WF21-F1
#
_cell.length_a   1.000
_cell.length_b   1.000
_cell.length_c   1.000
_cell.angle_alpha   90.00
_cell.angle_beta   90.00
_cell.angle_gamma   90.00
#
_symmetry.space_group_name_H-M   'P 1'
#
loop_
_entity.id
_entity.type
_entity.pdbx_description
1 polymer ?
#
loop_
_entity_poly.entity_id
_entity_poly.type
_entity_poly.pdbx_seq_one_letter_code
_entity_poly.pdbx_strand_id
1 'polypeptide(L)'
;MNTLVHYRLSERTGALLENPLSKLPPEYDPWNRLIDDLPNLFQNMTIRERIKQLPILEDSSLNSHEELRLAHKILAFAASAYVWLYGQGGEPESLPAQIAVPLVNISNKLGLQPIITHQDLVLGNCLYLSPERPPKVIHPPTQHASWRPFIELGGFIEVLFAPCLKVSFHSSIMCVVSYGVYCKVENLLAS
;
A
#
# COMPACT_ATOMS: atom_id res chain seq x y z
N MET A 1 -29.27 -0.44 -3.20
CA MET A 1 -28.04 -0.25 -3.98
C MET A 1 -26.92 0.11 -3.01
N ASN A 2 -25.80 -0.62 -3.05
CA ASN A 2 -24.63 -0.27 -2.24
C ASN A 2 -24.06 1.05 -2.75
N THR A 3 -23.76 1.99 -1.86
CA THR A 3 -23.13 3.27 -2.22
C THR A 3 -21.64 3.06 -2.49
N LEU A 4 -20.98 4.01 -3.17
CA LEU A 4 -19.52 3.97 -3.39
C LEU A 4 -18.72 3.80 -2.09
N VAL A 5 -19.22 4.37 -1.01
CA VAL A 5 -18.63 4.28 0.34
C VAL A 5 -18.55 2.83 0.84
N HIS A 6 -19.54 1.99 0.51
CA HIS A 6 -19.51 0.56 0.85
C HIS A 6 -18.29 -0.14 0.24
N TYR A 7 -17.90 0.27 -0.98
CA TYR A 7 -16.71 -0.24 -1.66
C TYR A 7 -15.45 0.56 -1.35
N ARG A 8 -15.51 1.49 -0.37
CA ARG A 8 -14.43 2.42 0.00
C ARG A 8 -13.96 3.27 -1.19
N LEU A 9 -14.86 3.61 -2.10
CA LEU A 9 -14.62 4.50 -3.24
C LEU A 9 -15.15 5.90 -2.94
N SER A 10 -14.47 6.90 -3.50
CA SER A 10 -14.86 8.31 -3.44
C SER A 10 -15.36 8.81 -4.80
N GLU A 11 -16.41 9.63 -4.74
CA GLU A 11 -16.87 10.40 -5.89
C GLU A 11 -15.89 11.46 -6.37
N ARG A 12 -14.96 11.88 -5.49
CA ARG A 12 -13.95 12.91 -5.75
C ARG A 12 -12.62 12.31 -6.18
N THR A 13 -12.22 11.19 -5.57
CA THR A 13 -10.86 10.65 -5.72
C THR A 13 -10.83 9.22 -6.27
N GLY A 14 -11.97 8.62 -6.59
CA GLY A 14 -12.02 7.27 -7.11
C GLY A 14 -11.59 6.26 -6.05
N ALA A 15 -10.62 5.41 -6.37
CA ALA A 15 -10.03 4.48 -5.40
C ALA A 15 -8.91 5.09 -4.54
N LEU A 16 -8.46 6.31 -4.86
CA LEU A 16 -7.44 7.00 -4.06
C LEU A 16 -8.01 7.38 -2.68
N LEU A 17 -7.28 7.06 -1.61
CA LEU A 17 -7.68 7.40 -0.25
C LEU A 17 -7.70 8.92 -0.07
N GLU A 18 -8.84 9.46 0.40
CA GLU A 18 -8.97 10.92 0.59
C GLU A 18 -8.12 11.44 1.75
N ASN A 19 -8.02 10.65 2.82
CA ASN A 19 -7.28 11.00 4.04
C ASN A 19 -6.38 9.82 4.43
N PRO A 20 -5.29 9.57 3.67
CA PRO A 20 -4.37 8.49 4.01
C PRO A 20 -3.73 8.77 5.37
N LEU A 21 -3.76 7.78 6.26
CA LEU A 21 -3.09 7.87 7.56
C LEU A 21 -1.59 8.07 7.33
N SER A 22 -0.99 9.04 8.03
CA SER A 22 0.42 9.38 7.87
C SER A 22 1.34 8.65 8.84
N LYS A 23 0.85 8.33 10.05
CA LYS A 23 1.61 7.64 11.09
C LYS A 23 0.74 6.64 11.84
N LEU A 24 1.34 5.52 12.21
CA LEU A 24 0.77 4.55 13.15
C LEU A 24 0.88 5.07 14.59
N PRO A 25 0.11 4.48 15.54
CA PRO A 25 0.23 4.77 16.97
C PRO A 25 1.67 4.69 17.51
N PRO A 26 1.99 5.36 18.64
CA PRO A 26 3.35 5.47 19.17
C PRO A 26 4.07 4.13 19.41
N GLU A 27 3.35 3.06 19.75
CA GLU A 27 3.94 1.72 19.89
C GLU A 27 4.59 1.18 18.59
N TYR A 28 4.15 1.68 17.43
CA TYR A 28 4.65 1.31 16.09
C TYR A 28 5.66 2.32 15.53
N ASP A 29 6.21 3.19 16.38
CA ASP A 29 7.24 4.15 15.99
C ASP A 29 8.46 3.54 15.27
N PRO A 30 8.94 2.31 15.61
CA PRO A 30 9.98 1.65 14.83
C PRO A 30 9.63 1.48 13.34
N TRP A 31 8.36 1.21 13.03
CA TRP A 31 7.87 1.12 11.64
C TRP A 31 7.68 2.49 11.00
N ASN A 32 7.15 3.48 11.75
CA ASN A 32 7.03 4.85 11.26
C ASN A 32 8.41 5.40 10.83
N ARG A 33 9.44 5.24 11.67
CA ARG A 33 10.81 5.65 11.33
C ARG A 33 11.40 4.86 10.17
N LEU A 34 11.05 3.58 10.06
CA LEU A 34 11.53 2.73 8.97
C LEU A 34 11.09 3.24 7.61
N ILE A 35 9.80 3.61 7.45
CA ILE A 35 9.31 4.09 6.15
C ILE A 35 9.83 5.51 5.84
N ASP A 36 9.95 6.38 6.84
CA ASP A 36 10.48 7.73 6.66
C ASP A 36 11.93 7.70 6.15
N ASP A 37 12.76 6.77 6.66
CA ASP A 37 14.18 6.66 6.31
C ASP A 37 14.47 5.62 5.20
N LEU A 38 13.44 4.90 4.74
CA LEU A 38 13.57 3.80 3.78
C LEU A 38 14.39 4.16 2.53
N PRO A 39 14.18 5.34 1.88
CA PRO A 39 14.96 5.71 0.70
C PRO A 39 16.46 5.83 0.98
N ASN A 40 16.83 6.35 2.15
CA ASN A 40 18.22 6.51 2.55
C ASN A 40 18.84 5.17 2.91
N LEU A 41 18.11 4.33 3.65
CA LEU A 41 18.54 2.98 4.01
C LEU A 41 18.79 2.11 2.77
N PHE A 42 17.95 2.25 1.75
CA PHE A 42 18.13 1.56 0.47
C PHE A 42 19.35 2.11 -0.28
N GLN A 43 19.47 3.43 -0.43
CA GLN A 43 20.61 4.06 -1.12
C GLN A 43 21.95 3.72 -0.46
N ASN A 44 21.99 3.73 0.87
CA ASN A 44 23.20 3.46 1.64
C ASN A 44 23.48 1.96 1.81
N MET A 45 22.62 1.08 1.28
CA MET A 45 22.71 -0.37 1.41
C MET A 45 22.65 -0.90 2.85
N THR A 46 22.10 -0.14 3.79
CA THR A 46 22.04 -0.49 5.23
C THR A 46 20.68 -1.04 5.67
N ILE A 47 19.69 -1.10 4.78
CA ILE A 47 18.32 -1.56 5.12
C ILE A 47 18.29 -2.96 5.75
N ARG A 48 19.11 -3.91 5.26
CA ARG A 48 19.14 -5.29 5.79
C ARG A 48 19.59 -5.32 7.25
N GLU A 49 20.59 -4.51 7.60
CA GLU A 49 21.09 -4.39 8.97
C GLU A 49 20.06 -3.70 9.86
N ARG A 50 19.46 -2.61 9.36
CA ARG A 50 18.43 -1.86 10.08
C ARG A 50 17.23 -2.74 10.44
N ILE A 51 16.77 -3.58 9.51
CA ILE A 51 15.64 -4.50 9.73
C ILE A 51 15.97 -5.54 10.80
N LYS A 52 17.19 -6.10 10.81
CA LYS A 52 17.60 -7.07 11.84
C LYS A 52 17.59 -6.49 13.25
N GLN A 53 17.78 -5.17 13.37
CA GLN A 53 17.75 -4.44 14.65
C GLN A 53 16.34 -4.02 15.08
N LEU A 54 15.31 -4.23 14.25
CA LEU A 54 13.94 -3.91 14.66
C LEU A 54 13.46 -4.90 15.73
N PRO A 55 12.67 -4.44 16.71
CA PRO A 55 11.90 -5.36 17.53
C PRO A 55 10.86 -6.08 16.66
N ILE A 56 10.54 -7.32 17.02
CA ILE A 56 9.34 -7.98 16.48
C ILE A 56 8.14 -7.35 17.20
N LEU A 57 7.33 -6.60 16.46
CA LEU A 57 6.13 -5.94 16.99
C LEU A 57 4.89 -6.79 16.71
N GLU A 58 4.01 -6.89 17.70
CA GLU A 58 2.70 -7.50 17.53
C GLU A 58 1.71 -6.52 16.91
N ASP A 59 0.78 -7.03 16.11
CA ASP A 59 -0.25 -6.25 15.42
C ASP A 59 -1.60 -6.21 16.16
N SER A 60 -1.61 -6.57 17.45
CA SER A 60 -2.83 -6.75 18.27
C SER A 60 -3.58 -5.43 18.56
N SER A 61 -2.89 -4.29 18.61
CA SER A 61 -3.51 -2.98 18.85
C SER A 61 -3.88 -2.21 17.58
N LEU A 62 -3.52 -2.71 16.38
CA LEU A 62 -4.00 -2.16 15.10
C LEU A 62 -5.42 -2.64 14.83
N ASN A 63 -6.40 -1.74 15.03
CA ASN A 63 -7.81 -2.09 15.02
C ASN A 63 -8.57 -1.48 13.84
N SER A 64 -8.12 -0.34 13.32
CA SER A 64 -8.77 0.29 12.17
C SER A 64 -8.24 -0.25 10.85
N HIS A 65 -9.06 -0.16 9.80
CA HIS A 65 -8.64 -0.56 8.46
C HIS A 65 -7.50 0.33 7.96
N GLU A 66 -7.56 1.63 8.27
CA GLU A 66 -6.59 2.65 7.86
C GLU A 66 -5.21 2.39 8.50
N GLU A 67 -5.19 2.01 9.78
CA GLU A 67 -3.97 1.54 10.47
C GLU A 67 -3.41 0.28 9.84
N LEU A 68 -4.24 -0.74 9.59
CA LEU A 68 -3.80 -1.98 8.95
C LEU A 68 -3.25 -1.72 7.54
N ARG A 69 -3.88 -0.84 6.75
CA ARG A 69 -3.40 -0.44 5.42
C ARG A 69 -2.05 0.27 5.48
N LEU A 70 -1.85 1.18 6.43
CA LEU A 70 -0.57 1.88 6.59
C LEU A 70 0.52 0.90 7.05
N ALA A 71 0.22 0.03 8.02
CA ALA A 71 1.16 -0.98 8.49
C ALA A 71 1.56 -1.96 7.38
N HIS A 72 0.58 -2.44 6.59
CA HIS A 72 0.83 -3.27 5.42
C HIS A 72 1.76 -2.58 4.43
N LYS A 73 1.47 -1.32 4.07
CA LYS A 73 2.31 -0.52 3.18
C LYS A 73 3.76 -0.42 3.68
N ILE A 74 3.96 -0.10 4.97
CA ILE A 74 5.30 0.03 5.57
C ILE A 74 6.07 -1.28 5.45
N LEU A 75 5.45 -2.38 5.88
CA LEU A 75 6.09 -3.70 5.90
C LEU A 75 6.33 -4.25 4.50
N ALA A 76 5.40 -4.04 3.57
CA ALA A 76 5.54 -4.47 2.18
C ALA A 76 6.64 -3.68 1.45
N PHE A 77 6.75 -2.37 1.70
CA PHE A 77 7.85 -1.55 1.19
C PHE A 77 9.19 -2.03 1.74
N ALA A 78 9.28 -2.27 3.05
CA ALA A 78 10.48 -2.77 3.70
C ALA A 78 10.89 -4.16 3.17
N ALA A 79 9.93 -5.07 3.00
CA ALA A 79 10.17 -6.40 2.43
C ALA A 79 10.68 -6.31 0.99
N SER A 80 10.02 -5.52 0.14
CA SER A 80 10.45 -5.31 -1.26
C SER A 80 11.86 -4.71 -1.33
N ALA A 81 12.14 -3.69 -0.51
CA ALA A 81 13.45 -3.05 -0.44
C ALA A 81 14.54 -4.00 0.10
N TYR A 82 14.21 -4.89 1.05
CA TYR A 82 15.12 -5.90 1.58
C TYR A 82 15.51 -6.97 0.53
N VAL A 83 14.50 -7.50 -0.18
CA VAL A 83 14.68 -8.53 -1.22
C VAL A 83 15.51 -7.98 -2.36
N TRP A 84 15.09 -6.83 -2.92
CA TRP A 84 15.65 -6.29 -4.15
C TRP A 84 16.84 -5.35 -3.97
N LEU A 85 17.44 -5.28 -2.78
CA LEU A 85 18.54 -4.35 -2.49
C LEU A 85 19.69 -4.44 -3.51
N TYR A 86 20.07 -5.65 -3.89
CA TYR A 86 21.16 -5.90 -4.85
C TYR A 86 20.65 -6.26 -6.26
N GLY A 87 19.35 -6.08 -6.52
CA GLY A 87 18.74 -6.48 -7.78
C GLY A 87 18.69 -7.99 -7.99
N GLN A 88 18.57 -8.40 -9.25
CA GLN A 88 18.45 -9.79 -9.67
C GLN A 88 19.72 -10.59 -9.35
N GLY A 89 19.56 -11.77 -8.75
CA GLY A 89 20.64 -12.66 -8.31
C GLY A 89 21.22 -12.29 -6.94
N GLY A 90 20.76 -11.21 -6.33
CA GLY A 90 21.17 -10.76 -4.99
C GLY A 90 20.07 -10.91 -3.93
N GLU A 91 18.94 -11.50 -4.30
CA GLU A 91 17.82 -11.79 -3.42
C GLU A 91 18.22 -12.76 -2.30
N PRO A 92 17.79 -12.52 -1.05
CA PRO A 92 17.98 -13.45 0.04
C PRO A 92 16.95 -14.58 -0.02
N GLU A 93 17.32 -15.77 0.50
CA GLU A 93 16.40 -16.92 0.55
C GLU A 93 15.23 -16.72 1.53
N SER A 94 15.37 -15.81 2.50
CA SER A 94 14.36 -15.57 3.53
C SER A 94 14.31 -14.11 3.99
N LEU A 95 13.13 -13.72 4.47
CA LEU A 95 12.89 -12.44 5.14
C LEU A 95 13.09 -12.60 6.67
N PRO A 96 13.68 -11.60 7.35
CA PRO A 96 13.75 -11.58 8.81
C PRO A 96 12.36 -11.57 9.46
N ALA A 97 12.22 -12.29 10.58
CA ALA A 97 10.93 -12.42 11.30
C ALA A 97 10.33 -11.08 11.73
N GLN A 98 11.19 -10.07 11.98
CA GLN A 98 10.86 -8.69 12.34
C GLN A 98 9.89 -8.02 11.36
N ILE A 99 9.94 -8.40 10.08
CA ILE A 99 9.03 -7.89 9.05
C ILE A 99 8.15 -8.99 8.47
N ALA A 100 8.64 -10.24 8.37
CA ALA A 100 7.90 -11.33 7.74
C ALA A 100 6.64 -11.70 8.52
N VAL A 101 6.77 -11.91 9.83
CA VAL A 101 5.65 -12.31 10.71
C VAL A 101 4.54 -11.25 10.73
N PRO A 102 4.82 -9.97 11.05
CA PRO A 102 3.77 -8.96 11.07
C PRO A 102 3.17 -8.70 9.69
N LEU A 103 3.96 -8.78 8.61
CA LEU A 103 3.44 -8.60 7.26
C LEU A 103 2.41 -9.69 6.93
N VAL A 104 2.70 -10.96 7.23
CA VAL A 104 1.76 -12.07 7.02
C VAL A 104 0.49 -11.87 7.86
N ASN A 105 0.62 -11.55 9.14
CA ASN A 105 -0.53 -11.34 10.02
C ASN A 105 -1.46 -10.22 9.53
N ILE A 106 -0.89 -9.06 9.21
CA ILE A 106 -1.65 -7.91 8.72
C ILE A 106 -2.27 -8.20 7.35
N SER A 107 -1.55 -8.90 6.47
CA SER A 107 -2.08 -9.31 5.16
C SER A 107 -3.29 -10.22 5.31
N ASN A 108 -3.23 -11.19 6.23
CA ASN A 108 -4.36 -12.06 6.55
C ASN A 108 -5.56 -11.28 7.09
N LYS A 109 -5.34 -10.34 8.02
CA LYS A 109 -6.41 -9.46 8.53
C LYS A 109 -7.08 -8.62 7.43
N LEU A 110 -6.32 -8.24 6.39
CA LEU A 110 -6.82 -7.47 5.25
C LEU A 110 -7.37 -8.34 4.12
N GLY A 111 -7.20 -9.66 4.15
CA GLY A 111 -7.53 -10.55 3.04
C GLY A 111 -6.64 -10.35 1.80
N LEU A 112 -5.36 -10.02 2.01
CA LEU A 112 -4.38 -9.72 0.96
C LEU A 112 -3.20 -10.70 1.01
N GLN A 113 -2.42 -10.72 -0.07
CA GLN A 113 -1.12 -11.38 -0.08
C GLN A 113 -0.05 -10.48 0.56
N PRO A 114 0.96 -11.05 1.25
CA PRO A 114 2.04 -10.32 1.91
C PRO A 114 3.10 -9.81 0.94
N ILE A 115 2.66 -8.98 -0.01
CA ILE A 115 3.49 -8.34 -1.04
C ILE A 115 3.00 -6.91 -1.27
N ILE A 116 3.87 -6.05 -1.76
CA ILE A 116 3.49 -4.69 -2.15
C ILE A 116 2.35 -4.72 -3.18
N THR A 117 1.26 -4.00 -2.89
CA THR A 117 0.10 -3.89 -3.78
C THR A 117 0.02 -2.50 -4.41
N HIS A 118 -0.79 -2.36 -5.47
CA HIS A 118 -1.11 -1.04 -6.04
C HIS A 118 -1.74 -0.11 -5.00
N GLN A 119 -2.51 -0.67 -4.07
CA GLN A 119 -3.11 0.11 -2.98
C GLN A 119 -2.05 0.66 -2.02
N ASP A 120 -0.94 -0.05 -1.79
CA ASP A 120 0.17 0.45 -0.96
C ASP A 120 1.04 1.47 -1.70
N LEU A 121 1.32 1.21 -2.98
CA LEU A 121 2.26 1.99 -3.76
C LEU A 121 1.67 3.31 -4.26
N VAL A 122 0.37 3.32 -4.61
CA VAL A 122 -0.32 4.45 -5.22
C VAL A 122 -1.51 4.89 -4.37
N LEU A 123 -2.54 4.04 -4.21
CA LEU A 123 -3.85 4.51 -3.73
C LEU A 123 -3.84 5.02 -2.28
N GLY A 124 -3.00 4.46 -1.42
CA GLY A 124 -2.74 4.91 -0.06
C GLY A 124 -1.42 5.66 0.11
N ASN A 125 -0.82 6.13 -1.01
CA ASN A 125 0.46 6.81 -1.01
C ASN A 125 0.47 8.15 -1.74
N CYS A 126 -0.69 8.66 -2.14
CA CYS A 126 -0.81 10.02 -2.63
C CYS A 126 -1.67 10.87 -1.71
N LEU A 127 -1.25 12.11 -1.50
CA LEU A 127 -2.05 13.15 -0.89
C LEU A 127 -2.64 14.02 -2.00
N TYR A 128 -3.97 14.06 -2.09
CA TYR A 128 -4.69 14.88 -3.05
C TYR A 128 -5.48 15.97 -2.32
N LEU A 129 -5.07 17.23 -2.50
CA LEU A 129 -5.63 18.37 -1.77
C LEU A 129 -6.76 19.07 -2.54
N SER A 130 -6.57 19.30 -3.84
CA SER A 130 -7.53 20.04 -4.65
C SER A 130 -7.33 19.79 -6.16
N PRO A 131 -8.34 20.06 -7.00
CA PRO A 131 -8.24 19.88 -8.47
C PRO A 131 -7.12 20.65 -9.15
N GLU A 132 -6.69 21.77 -8.58
CA GLU A 132 -5.62 22.62 -9.12
C GLU A 132 -4.24 22.04 -8.86
N ARG A 133 -4.12 21.03 -7.99
CA ARG A 133 -2.86 20.41 -7.60
C ARG A 133 -2.90 18.91 -7.86
N PRO A 134 -1.95 18.35 -8.65
CA PRO A 134 -1.88 16.91 -8.83
C PRO A 134 -1.64 16.22 -7.48
N PRO A 135 -2.10 14.97 -7.31
CA PRO A 135 -1.76 14.16 -6.15
C PRO A 135 -0.24 14.11 -5.93
N LYS A 136 0.20 14.21 -4.69
CA LYS A 136 1.62 14.17 -4.31
C LYS A 136 1.95 12.89 -3.58
N VAL A 137 3.06 12.25 -3.97
CA VAL A 137 3.54 11.06 -3.26
C VAL A 137 3.89 11.38 -1.80
N ILE A 138 3.54 10.48 -0.88
CA ILE A 138 3.83 10.60 0.56
C ILE A 138 5.18 9.94 0.87
N HIS A 139 5.33 8.64 0.57
CA HIS A 139 6.55 7.86 0.83
C HIS A 139 7.08 7.26 -0.47
N PRO A 140 8.20 7.73 -1.02
CA PRO A 140 8.85 7.04 -2.14
C PRO A 140 9.50 5.73 -1.65
N PRO A 141 9.42 4.61 -2.39
CA PRO A 141 10.07 3.36 -1.98
C PRO A 141 11.60 3.44 -1.92
N THR A 142 12.22 4.17 -2.87
CA THR A 142 13.67 4.41 -2.93
C THR A 142 13.94 5.83 -3.44
N GLN A 143 15.20 6.25 -3.50
CA GLN A 143 15.58 7.56 -4.07
C GLN A 143 15.53 7.62 -5.61
N HIS A 144 15.08 6.56 -6.27
CA HIS A 144 15.00 6.56 -7.73
C HIS A 144 13.98 7.61 -8.22
N ALA A 145 14.41 8.49 -9.12
CA ALA A 145 13.63 9.66 -9.55
C ALA A 145 12.30 9.30 -10.23
N SER A 146 12.16 8.08 -10.77
CA SER A 146 10.92 7.64 -11.44
C SER A 146 9.76 7.37 -10.49
N TRP A 147 9.98 7.16 -9.19
CA TRP A 147 8.90 6.83 -8.27
C TRP A 147 7.85 7.92 -8.17
N ARG A 148 8.30 9.18 -8.08
CA ARG A 148 7.42 10.33 -8.00
C ARG A 148 6.46 10.41 -9.19
N PRO A 149 6.93 10.54 -10.45
CA PRO A 149 6.01 10.63 -11.58
C PRO A 149 5.15 9.37 -11.75
N PHE A 150 5.68 8.18 -11.45
CA PHE A 150 4.89 6.94 -11.52
C PHE A 150 3.70 6.95 -10.55
N ILE A 151 3.95 7.30 -9.29
CA ILE A 151 2.94 7.30 -8.23
C ILE A 151 1.96 8.47 -8.40
N GLU A 152 2.47 9.67 -8.64
CA GLU A 152 1.64 10.89 -8.78
C GLU A 152 0.73 10.81 -10.02
N LEU A 153 1.24 10.30 -11.15
CA LEU A 153 0.42 10.07 -12.35
C LEU A 153 -0.65 9.00 -12.12
N GLY A 154 -0.30 7.89 -11.46
CA GLY A 154 -1.27 6.85 -11.09
C GLY A 154 -2.41 7.41 -10.23
N GLY A 155 -2.07 8.18 -9.20
CA GLY A 155 -3.08 8.87 -8.38
C GLY A 155 -3.93 9.86 -9.18
N PHE A 156 -3.33 10.58 -10.14
CA PHE A 156 -4.07 11.53 -10.96
C PHE A 156 -5.08 10.84 -11.88
N ILE A 157 -4.72 9.69 -12.45
CA ILE A 157 -5.62 8.85 -13.26
C ILE A 157 -6.86 8.44 -12.44
N GLU A 158 -6.67 8.02 -11.19
CA GLU A 158 -7.77 7.64 -10.30
C GLU A 158 -8.74 8.80 -10.03
N VAL A 159 -8.21 10.00 -9.79
CA VAL A 159 -9.01 11.21 -9.62
C VAL A 159 -9.80 11.54 -10.89
N LEU A 160 -9.16 11.45 -12.06
CA LEU A 160 -9.83 11.69 -13.35
C LEU A 160 -10.91 10.64 -13.65
N PHE A 161 -10.76 9.41 -13.15
CA PHE A 161 -11.73 8.35 -13.33
C PHE A 161 -12.92 8.44 -12.36
N ALA A 162 -12.79 9.15 -11.23
CA ALA A 162 -13.82 9.24 -10.20
C ALA A 162 -15.23 9.63 -10.71
N PRO A 163 -15.39 10.61 -11.63
CA PRO A 163 -16.71 10.96 -12.17
C PRO A 163 -17.39 9.81 -12.93
N CYS A 164 -16.62 8.92 -13.57
CA CYS A 164 -17.12 7.76 -14.33
C CYS A 164 -17.76 6.70 -13.42
N LEU A 165 -17.35 6.64 -12.15
CA LEU A 165 -17.94 5.73 -11.16
C LEU A 165 -19.40 6.09 -10.88
N LYS A 166 -19.77 7.38 -10.90
CA LYS A 166 -21.16 7.82 -10.66
C LYS A 166 -22.12 7.26 -11.70
N VAL A 167 -21.70 7.26 -12.97
CA VAL A 167 -22.50 6.79 -14.10
C VAL A 167 -22.65 5.25 -14.07
N SER A 168 -21.59 4.56 -13.66
CA SER A 168 -21.51 3.10 -13.62
C SER A 168 -22.33 2.46 -12.49
N PHE A 169 -22.66 3.18 -11.42
CA PHE A 169 -23.50 2.66 -10.33
C PHE A 169 -25.00 2.99 -10.49
N HIS A 170 -25.35 3.96 -11.33
CA HIS A 170 -26.75 4.26 -11.68
C HIS A 170 -27.31 3.31 -12.75
N SER A 171 -26.42 2.81 -13.60
CA SER A 171 -26.71 1.78 -14.59
C SER A 171 -26.29 0.45 -13.96
N SER A 172 -27.08 -0.62 -14.01
CA SER A 172 -26.72 -1.93 -13.41
C SER A 172 -25.52 -2.65 -14.07
N ILE A 173 -24.47 -1.93 -14.49
CA ILE A 173 -23.35 -2.37 -15.34
C ILE A 173 -22.05 -2.41 -14.53
N MET A 174 -22.08 -2.94 -13.31
CA MET A 174 -20.87 -3.23 -12.54
C MET A 174 -20.65 -4.75 -12.50
N CYS A 175 -20.14 -5.31 -13.59
CA CYS A 175 -19.59 -6.66 -13.57
C CYS A 175 -18.15 -6.76 -14.10
N VAL A 176 -17.56 -5.72 -14.73
CA VAL A 176 -16.31 -5.95 -15.49
C VAL A 176 -15.16 -4.98 -15.22
N VAL A 177 -15.38 -3.74 -14.76
CA VAL A 177 -14.32 -2.72 -14.88
C VAL A 177 -13.37 -2.62 -13.66
N SER A 178 -13.73 -3.11 -12.47
CA SER A 178 -12.84 -3.09 -11.29
C SER A 178 -12.33 -4.48 -10.85
N TYR A 179 -12.85 -5.58 -11.42
CA TYR A 179 -12.54 -6.94 -10.97
C TYR A 179 -11.33 -7.59 -11.66
N GLY A 180 -10.67 -6.91 -12.60
CA GLY A 180 -9.58 -7.48 -13.40
C GLY A 180 -8.23 -7.67 -12.69
N VAL A 181 -8.06 -7.16 -11.47
CA VAL A 181 -6.77 -7.27 -10.72
C VAL A 181 -6.94 -7.86 -9.30
N TYR A 182 -8.17 -8.08 -8.82
CA TYR A 182 -8.42 -8.50 -7.42
C TYR A 182 -9.16 -9.83 -7.24
N CYS A 183 -9.45 -10.61 -8.28
CA CYS A 183 -10.13 -11.92 -8.13
C CYS A 183 -9.41 -13.08 -8.83
N LYS A 184 -8.54 -13.75 -8.06
CA LYS A 184 -8.25 -15.19 -8.10
C LYS A 184 -7.70 -15.47 -6.70
N VAL A 185 -8.36 -16.19 -5.79
CA VAL A 185 -8.66 -17.62 -5.83
C VAL A 185 -9.63 -17.93 -4.68
N GLU A 186 -10.92 -18.13 -4.93
CA GLU A 186 -11.81 -18.76 -3.92
C GLU A 186 -12.83 -19.76 -4.49
N ASN A 187 -12.92 -19.97 -5.82
CA ASN A 187 -13.91 -20.89 -6.41
C ASN A 187 -13.31 -22.02 -7.26
N LEU A 188 -12.28 -22.71 -6.77
CA LEU A 188 -11.79 -23.96 -7.38
C LEU A 188 -11.65 -25.14 -6.41
N LEU A 189 -12.24 -25.08 -5.20
CA LEU A 189 -12.31 -26.22 -4.28
C LEU A 189 -13.74 -26.60 -3.86
N ALA A 190 -14.74 -26.26 -4.68
CA ALA A 190 -16.11 -26.73 -4.49
C ALA A 190 -16.76 -27.11 -5.82
N SER A 191 -16.25 -28.18 -6.44
CA SER A 191 -16.99 -29.07 -7.35
C SER A 191 -16.18 -30.33 -7.63
#